data_AF-R1GWA4-F1
#
_entry.id   AF-R1GWA4-F1
#
_cell.length_a   1.000
_cell.length_b   1.000
_cell.length_c   1.000
_cell.angle_alpha   90.00
_cell.angle_beta   90.00
_cell.angle_gamma   90.00
#
_symmetry.space_group_name_H-M   'P 1'
#
loop_
_entity.id
_entity.type
_entity.pdbx_description
1 polymer ?
#
loop_
_entity_poly.entity_id
_entity_poly.type
_entity_poly.pdbx_seq_one_letter_code
_entity_poly.pdbx_strand_id
1 'polypeptide(L)'
;MFEATAILVVGLCLLVWSADRLVYGAAAIARNVGISPLVIGMTILAMGSSAPEMVVSATAALSGKTDTAVGNVLGSNIANIALILGVTALIKPLAISSGILRRELPLMLGVTVLAGAILWNNYLSFFEGVLLAVFFAGFLLLMMKFGRESGEEDPMLAEQESEIPEGVSNVSAGIWVVVGLVLLIFSADMVVDSAVIIAKAFGMSDLVIGLTIVAVGTSLPELAASIAGVMKGEDDLAVGNIIGSNIFNILAVMGIPGILAPSAINPLAMDRDFYVMLALSVLLFLFAVGKARTINRWEGIALLVCFVGYQGYLFSHLAA
;
A
#
# COMPACT_ATOMS: atom_id res chain seq x y z
N MET A 1 -9.07 -7.63 -25.81
CA MET A 1 -8.87 -6.27 -25.27
C MET A 1 -10.06 -5.79 -24.48
N PHE A 2 -11.22 -5.51 -25.09
CA PHE A 2 -12.40 -5.02 -24.34
C PHE A 2 -12.81 -5.94 -23.18
N GLU A 3 -12.89 -7.24 -23.42
CA GLU A 3 -13.19 -8.24 -22.39
C GLU A 3 -12.19 -8.20 -21.22
N ALA A 4 -10.89 -8.26 -21.50
CA ALA A 4 -9.85 -8.17 -20.47
C ALA A 4 -9.93 -6.85 -19.68
N THR A 5 -10.19 -5.71 -20.34
CA THR A 5 -10.38 -4.44 -19.64
C THR A 5 -11.62 -4.45 -18.74
N ALA A 6 -12.73 -5.03 -19.20
CA ALA A 6 -13.92 -5.17 -18.37
C ALA A 6 -13.68 -6.08 -17.16
N ILE A 7 -13.00 -7.23 -17.35
CA ILE A 7 -12.64 -8.15 -16.28
C ILE A 7 -11.68 -7.48 -15.30
N LEU A 8 -10.70 -6.69 -15.77
CA LEU A 8 -9.80 -5.92 -14.91
C LEU A 8 -10.57 -4.95 -14.02
N VAL A 9 -11.48 -4.15 -14.59
CA VAL A 9 -12.26 -3.16 -13.82
C VAL A 9 -13.15 -3.85 -12.79
N VAL A 10 -13.87 -4.90 -13.20
CA VAL A 10 -14.70 -5.70 -12.28
C VAL A 10 -13.84 -6.36 -11.20
N GLY A 11 -12.69 -6.89 -11.58
CA GLY A 11 -11.71 -7.49 -10.68
C GLY A 11 -11.23 -6.49 -9.63
N LEU A 12 -10.82 -5.28 -10.03
CA LEU A 12 -10.41 -4.23 -9.10
C LEU A 12 -11.54 -3.82 -8.15
N CYS A 13 -12.77 -3.60 -8.66
CA CYS A 13 -13.91 -3.28 -7.80
C CYS A 13 -14.21 -4.41 -6.79
N LEU A 14 -14.14 -5.66 -7.24
CA LEU A 14 -14.37 -6.82 -6.39
C LEU A 14 -13.24 -7.01 -5.37
N LEU A 15 -11.99 -6.73 -5.74
CA LEU A 15 -10.81 -6.79 -4.88
C LEU A 15 -10.94 -5.82 -3.71
N VAL A 16 -11.26 -4.56 -3.99
CA VAL A 16 -11.47 -3.54 -2.95
C VAL A 16 -12.63 -3.91 -2.04
N TRP A 17 -13.78 -4.29 -2.63
CA TRP A 17 -14.97 -4.64 -1.85
C TRP A 17 -14.75 -5.88 -0.96
N SER A 18 -14.05 -6.89 -1.49
CA SER A 18 -13.80 -8.13 -0.76
C SER A 18 -12.77 -7.96 0.36
N ALA A 19 -11.76 -7.10 0.17
CA ALA A 19 -10.83 -6.68 1.22
C ALA A 19 -11.60 -6.00 2.38
N ASP A 20 -12.47 -5.03 2.08
CA ASP A 20 -13.34 -4.38 3.07
C ASP A 20 -14.18 -5.39 3.87
N ARG A 21 -14.84 -6.34 3.19
CA ARG A 21 -15.64 -7.39 3.87
C ARG A 21 -14.79 -8.32 4.73
N LEU A 22 -13.61 -8.70 4.26
CA LEU A 22 -12.67 -9.55 5.00
C LEU A 22 -12.26 -8.87 6.30
N VAL A 23 -11.85 -7.60 6.22
CA VAL A 23 -11.39 -6.78 7.34
C VAL A 23 -12.53 -6.53 8.33
N TYR A 24 -13.73 -6.19 7.83
CA TYR A 24 -14.93 -6.03 8.63
C TYR A 24 -15.25 -7.29 9.45
N GLY A 25 -15.25 -8.46 8.81
CA GLY A 25 -15.49 -9.73 9.49
C GLY A 25 -14.40 -10.06 10.51
N ALA A 26 -13.13 -9.86 10.16
CA ALA A 26 -12.00 -10.14 11.03
C ALA A 26 -12.00 -9.24 12.28
N ALA A 27 -12.26 -7.95 12.11
CA ALA A 27 -12.36 -6.98 13.20
C ALA A 27 -13.54 -7.30 14.15
N ALA A 28 -14.70 -7.67 13.60
CA ALA A 28 -15.86 -8.11 14.38
C ALA A 28 -15.54 -9.35 15.24
N ILE A 29 -14.91 -10.37 14.66
CA ILE A 29 -14.53 -11.59 15.41
C ILE A 29 -13.52 -11.24 16.51
N ALA A 30 -12.48 -10.47 16.18
CA ALA A 30 -11.46 -10.06 17.15
C ALA A 30 -12.07 -9.34 18.35
N ARG A 31 -13.01 -8.41 18.11
CA ARG A 31 -13.74 -7.70 19.15
C ARG A 31 -14.57 -8.66 20.00
N ASN A 32 -15.33 -9.56 19.38
CA ASN A 32 -16.20 -10.50 20.09
C ASN A 32 -15.42 -11.50 20.97
N VAL A 33 -14.16 -11.77 20.66
CA VAL A 33 -13.26 -12.62 21.46
C VAL A 33 -12.52 -11.80 22.55
N GLY A 34 -12.76 -10.49 22.64
CA GLY A 34 -12.22 -9.63 23.69
C GLY A 34 -10.84 -9.03 23.38
N ILE A 35 -10.42 -9.01 22.12
CA ILE A 35 -9.23 -8.25 21.71
C ILE A 35 -9.55 -6.75 21.81
N SER A 36 -8.67 -5.98 22.44
CA SER A 36 -8.87 -4.54 22.65
C SER A 36 -8.95 -3.79 21.30
N PRO A 37 -9.85 -2.79 21.16
CA PRO A 37 -9.99 -1.98 19.94
C PRO A 37 -8.66 -1.45 19.39
N LEU A 38 -7.82 -0.90 20.27
CA LEU A 38 -6.43 -0.52 19.99
C LEU A 38 -5.63 -1.56 19.19
N VAL A 39 -5.65 -2.83 19.62
CA VAL A 39 -4.90 -3.91 18.94
C VAL A 39 -5.53 -4.24 17.58
N ILE A 40 -6.86 -4.22 17.48
CA ILE A 40 -7.58 -4.46 16.23
C ILE A 40 -7.23 -3.39 15.20
N GLY A 41 -7.25 -2.10 15.59
CA GLY A 41 -6.89 -0.98 14.73
C GLY A 41 -5.47 -1.09 14.19
N MET A 42 -4.50 -1.25 15.09
CA MET A 42 -3.07 -1.30 14.72
C MET A 42 -2.65 -2.59 13.99
N THR A 43 -3.50 -3.61 13.91
CA THR A 43 -3.17 -4.88 13.25
C THR A 43 -4.12 -5.17 12.10
N ILE A 44 -5.37 -5.55 12.40
CA ILE A 44 -6.35 -6.00 11.40
C ILE A 44 -6.74 -4.87 10.45
N LEU A 45 -7.06 -3.67 10.97
CA LEU A 45 -7.46 -2.55 10.12
C LEU A 45 -6.26 -2.00 9.34
N ALA A 46 -5.11 -1.85 10.01
CA ALA A 46 -3.87 -1.40 9.38
C ALA A 46 -3.45 -2.32 8.21
N MET A 47 -3.41 -3.64 8.41
CA MET A 47 -3.15 -4.60 7.33
C MET A 47 -4.28 -4.64 6.29
N GLY A 48 -5.51 -4.34 6.72
CA GLY A 48 -6.69 -4.42 5.90
C GLY A 48 -6.67 -3.49 4.69
N SER A 49 -6.14 -2.28 4.89
CA SER A 49 -5.94 -1.31 3.81
C SER A 49 -5.06 -1.85 2.69
N SER A 50 -3.95 -2.51 3.03
CA SER A 50 -3.00 -3.11 2.07
C SER A 50 -3.27 -4.58 1.73
N ALA A 51 -4.43 -5.12 2.13
CA ALA A 51 -4.82 -6.49 1.79
C ALA A 51 -4.91 -6.73 0.27
N PRO A 52 -5.44 -5.80 -0.56
CA PRO A 52 -5.40 -5.91 -2.01
C PRO A 52 -3.98 -6.11 -2.55
N GLU A 53 -3.02 -5.28 -2.12
CA GLU A 53 -1.62 -5.35 -2.53
C GLU A 53 -0.97 -6.67 -2.11
N MET A 54 -1.21 -7.13 -0.88
CA MET A 54 -0.68 -8.39 -0.37
C MET A 54 -1.16 -9.57 -1.22
N VAL A 55 -2.47 -9.66 -1.49
CA VAL A 55 -3.03 -10.80 -2.22
C VAL A 55 -2.64 -10.75 -3.69
N VAL A 56 -2.66 -9.58 -4.33
CA VAL A 56 -2.22 -9.45 -5.72
C VAL A 56 -0.73 -9.80 -5.88
N SER A 57 0.13 -9.36 -4.95
CA SER A 57 1.56 -9.69 -4.98
C SER A 57 1.80 -11.18 -4.71
N ALA A 58 1.04 -11.80 -3.80
CA ALA A 58 1.08 -13.23 -3.56
C ALA A 58 0.67 -14.03 -4.80
N THR A 59 -0.47 -13.68 -5.40
CA THR A 59 -0.99 -14.33 -6.62
C THR A 59 -0.01 -14.19 -7.79
N ALA A 60 0.56 -13.00 -8.00
CA ALA A 60 1.55 -12.77 -9.04
C ALA A 60 2.81 -13.62 -8.82
N ALA A 61 3.32 -13.68 -7.59
CA ALA A 61 4.48 -14.50 -7.23
C ALA A 61 4.23 -16.00 -7.46
N LEU A 62 3.08 -16.51 -6.99
CA LEU A 62 2.68 -17.92 -7.18
C LEU A 62 2.46 -18.28 -8.65
N SER A 63 2.13 -17.29 -9.49
CA SER A 63 2.01 -17.42 -10.94
C SER A 63 3.34 -17.30 -11.69
N GLY A 64 4.47 -17.18 -10.99
CA GLY A 64 5.80 -16.99 -11.57
C GLY A 64 6.05 -15.61 -12.17
N LYS A 65 5.23 -14.61 -11.80
CA LYS A 65 5.31 -13.21 -12.28
C LYS A 65 5.85 -12.29 -11.18
N THR A 66 7.01 -12.63 -10.62
CA THR A 66 7.59 -11.89 -9.48
C THR A 66 7.88 -10.43 -9.80
N ASP A 67 8.24 -10.11 -11.05
CA ASP A 67 8.41 -8.71 -11.50
C ASP A 67 7.12 -7.90 -11.33
N THR A 68 5.95 -8.50 -11.58
CA THR A 68 4.67 -7.83 -11.33
C THR A 68 4.43 -7.63 -9.84
N ALA A 69 4.81 -8.59 -8.99
CA ALA A 69 4.68 -8.45 -7.54
C ALA A 69 5.59 -7.34 -6.97
N VAL A 70 6.86 -7.30 -7.37
CA VAL A 70 7.80 -6.24 -6.96
C VAL A 70 7.40 -4.89 -7.56
N GLY A 71 6.99 -4.87 -8.82
CA GLY A 71 6.46 -3.68 -9.48
C GLY A 71 5.22 -3.13 -8.79
N ASN A 72 4.32 -3.99 -8.31
CA ASN A 72 3.17 -3.57 -7.51
C ASN A 72 3.62 -2.86 -6.22
N VAL A 73 4.59 -3.41 -5.49
CA VAL A 73 5.11 -2.76 -4.28
C VAL A 73 5.72 -1.39 -4.56
N LEU A 74 6.67 -1.32 -5.50
CA LEU A 74 7.35 -0.07 -5.82
C LEU A 74 6.37 0.97 -6.40
N GLY A 75 5.48 0.51 -7.28
CA GLY A 75 4.45 1.32 -7.92
C GLY A 75 3.46 1.88 -6.90
N SER A 76 2.99 1.07 -5.95
CA SER A 76 2.06 1.53 -4.90
C SER A 76 2.73 2.55 -3.98
N ASN A 77 4.02 2.38 -3.64
CA ASN A 77 4.74 3.39 -2.86
C ASN A 77 4.88 4.72 -3.62
N ILE A 78 5.18 4.65 -4.92
CA ILE A 78 5.26 5.82 -5.81
C ILE A 78 3.88 6.47 -5.95
N ALA A 79 2.82 5.69 -6.17
CA ALA A 79 1.45 6.18 -6.30
C ALA A 79 0.98 6.84 -5.00
N ASN A 80 1.21 6.21 -3.85
CA ASN A 80 0.85 6.76 -2.55
C ASN A 80 1.48 8.15 -2.33
N ILE A 81 2.77 8.31 -2.61
CA ILE A 81 3.45 9.60 -2.43
C ILE A 81 3.09 10.60 -3.52
N ALA A 82 3.16 10.21 -4.79
CA ALA A 82 3.12 11.16 -5.89
C ALA A 82 1.69 11.42 -6.39
N LEU A 83 0.85 10.38 -6.44
CA LEU A 83 -0.55 10.47 -6.85
C LEU A 83 -1.45 10.81 -5.67
N ILE A 84 -1.45 10.00 -4.60
CA ILE A 84 -2.47 10.12 -3.54
C ILE A 84 -2.24 11.36 -2.70
N LEU A 85 -1.05 11.53 -2.09
CA LEU A 85 -0.70 12.78 -1.40
C LEU A 85 -0.78 14.00 -2.32
N GLY A 86 -0.41 13.82 -3.59
CA GLY A 86 -0.52 14.86 -4.60
C GLY A 86 -1.96 15.37 -4.77
N VAL A 87 -2.91 14.46 -5.03
CA VAL A 87 -4.34 14.78 -5.18
C VAL A 87 -4.92 15.36 -3.89
N THR A 88 -4.64 14.74 -2.74
CA THR A 88 -5.22 15.19 -1.46
C THR A 88 -4.73 16.58 -1.07
N ALA A 89 -3.45 16.90 -1.30
CA ALA A 89 -2.89 18.23 -1.10
C ALA A 89 -3.51 19.30 -2.02
N LEU A 90 -3.99 18.94 -3.22
CA LEU A 90 -4.73 19.87 -4.09
C LEU A 90 -6.09 20.24 -3.49
N ILE A 91 -6.80 19.27 -2.91
CA ILE A 91 -8.09 19.49 -2.27
C ILE A 91 -7.90 20.47 -1.11
N LYS A 92 -6.99 20.16 -0.19
CA LYS A 92 -6.70 20.97 1.00
C LYS A 92 -5.23 20.82 1.38
N PRO A 93 -4.54 21.92 1.78
CA PRO A 93 -3.20 21.82 2.35
C PRO A 93 -3.19 20.89 3.56
N LEU A 94 -2.27 19.92 3.57
CA LEU A 94 -2.23 18.86 4.58
C LEU A 94 -1.32 19.27 5.72
N ALA A 95 -1.85 19.39 6.94
CA ALA A 95 -1.02 19.53 8.13
C ALA A 95 -0.23 18.22 8.39
N ILE A 96 0.98 18.35 8.94
CA ILE A 96 1.79 17.21 9.34
C ILE A 96 2.09 17.29 10.84
N SER A 97 1.62 16.28 11.55
CA SER A 97 1.85 16.11 12.97
C SER A 97 3.33 15.92 13.30
N SER A 98 3.71 16.33 14.51
CA SER A 98 5.08 16.15 14.99
C SER A 98 5.49 14.69 15.17
N GLY A 99 4.52 13.79 15.39
CA GLY A 99 4.72 12.35 15.48
C GLY A 99 5.16 11.77 14.14
N ILE A 100 4.40 12.08 13.09
CA ILE A 100 4.71 11.69 11.71
C ILE A 100 6.11 12.16 11.32
N LEU A 101 6.42 13.45 11.58
CA LEU A 101 7.69 14.05 11.20
C LEU A 101 8.91 13.41 11.89
N ARG A 102 8.80 13.05 13.16
CA ARG A 102 9.93 12.59 13.97
C ARG A 102 10.08 11.08 14.02
N ARG A 103 9.01 10.33 13.74
CA ARG A 103 8.98 8.87 13.91
C ARG A 103 8.70 8.16 12.60
N GLU A 104 7.57 8.44 11.97
CA GLU A 104 7.09 7.66 10.81
C GLU A 104 7.85 7.98 9.53
N LEU A 105 8.09 9.26 9.23
CA LEU A 105 8.84 9.65 8.04
C LEU A 105 10.30 9.14 8.06
N PRO A 106 11.08 9.30 9.15
CA PRO A 106 12.42 8.70 9.23
C PRO A 106 12.40 7.18 9.11
N LEU A 107 11.40 6.51 9.70
CA LEU A 107 11.24 5.07 9.60
C LEU A 107 10.94 4.65 8.15
N MET A 108 10.02 5.33 7.47
CA MET A 108 9.69 5.08 6.07
C MET A 108 10.90 5.28 5.16
N LEU A 109 11.72 6.32 5.38
CA LEU A 109 12.99 6.49 4.67
C LEU A 109 13.98 5.35 4.95
N GLY A 110 14.10 4.92 6.21
CA GLY A 110 14.97 3.79 6.58
C GLY A 110 14.55 2.49 5.90
N VAL A 111 13.25 2.21 5.88
CA VAL A 111 12.65 1.05 5.21
C VAL A 111 12.79 1.16 3.69
N THR A 112 12.65 2.36 3.12
CA THR A 112 12.93 2.63 1.70
C THR A 112 14.39 2.29 1.37
N VAL A 113 15.37 2.75 2.15
CA VAL A 113 16.78 2.42 1.94
C VAL A 113 17.04 0.91 2.08
N LEU A 114 16.38 0.24 3.03
CA LEU A 114 16.44 -1.21 3.16
C LEU A 114 15.92 -1.91 1.89
N ALA A 115 14.84 -1.43 1.27
CA ALA A 115 14.36 -1.97 0.01
C ALA A 115 15.44 -1.91 -1.07
N GLY A 116 16.16 -0.78 -1.19
CA GLY A 116 17.29 -0.67 -2.11
C GLY A 116 18.41 -1.66 -1.83
N ALA A 117 18.70 -1.95 -0.57
CA ALA A 117 19.70 -2.96 -0.20
C ALA A 117 19.29 -4.37 -0.62
N ILE A 118 17.99 -4.69 -0.52
CA ILE A 118 17.42 -5.99 -0.93
C ILE A 118 17.40 -6.13 -2.45
N LEU A 119 17.05 -5.07 -3.17
CA LEU A 119 16.94 -5.10 -4.63
C LEU A 119 18.30 -4.99 -5.33
N TRP A 120 19.37 -4.65 -4.62
CA TRP A 120 20.69 -4.29 -5.18
C TRP A 120 21.29 -5.36 -6.12
N ASN A 121 21.12 -6.64 -5.79
CA ASN A 121 21.68 -7.75 -6.55
C ASN A 121 20.74 -8.27 -7.65
N ASN A 122 19.60 -7.61 -7.87
CA ASN A 122 18.55 -8.02 -8.80
C ASN A 122 18.01 -9.44 -8.54
N TYR A 123 17.99 -9.87 -7.27
CA TYR A 123 17.45 -11.17 -6.88
C TYR A 123 16.75 -11.07 -5.52
N LEU A 124 15.44 -11.32 -5.48
CA LEU A 124 14.69 -11.35 -4.24
C LEU A 124 14.72 -12.78 -3.66
N SER A 125 15.47 -12.96 -2.58
CA SER A 125 15.69 -14.26 -1.94
C SER A 125 14.67 -14.57 -0.83
N PHE A 126 14.56 -15.85 -0.49
CA PHE A 126 13.79 -16.32 0.66
C PHE A 126 14.22 -15.65 1.97
N PHE A 127 15.53 -15.47 2.16
CA PHE A 127 16.07 -14.88 3.38
C PHE A 127 15.70 -13.39 3.50
N GLU A 128 15.71 -12.65 2.40
CA GLU A 128 15.25 -11.26 2.38
C GLU A 128 13.73 -11.17 2.63
N GLY A 129 12.94 -12.08 2.07
CA GLY A 129 11.51 -12.17 2.36
C GLY A 129 11.21 -12.42 3.84
N VAL A 130 11.92 -13.37 4.46
CA VAL A 130 11.80 -13.64 5.92
C VAL A 130 12.29 -12.45 6.74
N LEU A 131 13.39 -11.81 6.35
CA LEU A 131 13.92 -10.61 7.03
C LEU A 131 12.88 -9.48 7.05
N LEU A 132 12.25 -9.21 5.90
CA LEU A 132 11.19 -8.21 5.77
C LEU A 132 9.98 -8.56 6.65
N ALA A 133 9.57 -9.83 6.70
CA ALA A 133 8.49 -10.27 7.59
C ALA A 133 8.83 -10.12 9.07
N VAL A 134 10.09 -10.36 9.47
CA VAL A 134 10.56 -10.14 10.85
C VAL A 134 10.55 -8.65 11.20
N PHE A 135 11.02 -7.79 10.29
CA PHE A 135 10.96 -6.34 10.48
C PHE A 135 9.53 -5.81 10.49
N PHE A 136 8.64 -6.40 9.68
CA PHE A 136 7.22 -6.10 9.72
C PHE A 136 6.61 -6.42 11.09
N ALA A 137 6.88 -7.61 11.64
CA ALA A 137 6.44 -7.96 12.99
C ALA A 137 7.02 -7.00 14.05
N GLY A 138 8.30 -6.64 13.92
CA GLY A 138 8.94 -5.64 14.78
C GLY A 138 8.29 -4.25 14.68
N PHE A 139 7.93 -3.83 13.47
CA PHE A 139 7.20 -2.59 13.21
C PHE A 139 5.83 -2.59 13.88
N LEU A 140 5.04 -3.66 13.73
CA LEU A 140 3.75 -3.80 14.42
C LEU A 140 3.91 -3.70 15.94
N LEU A 141 4.91 -4.38 16.52
CA LEU A 141 5.17 -4.31 17.97
C LEU A 141 5.58 -2.90 18.42
N LEU A 142 6.36 -2.19 17.62
CA LEU A 142 6.77 -0.81 17.88
C LEU A 142 5.56 0.15 17.85
N MET A 143 4.70 0.01 16.83
CA MET A 143 3.45 0.78 16.72
C MET A 143 2.52 0.48 17.89
N MET A 144 2.36 -0.79 18.26
CA MET A 144 1.57 -1.20 19.42
C MET A 144 2.07 -0.60 20.73
N LYS A 145 3.40 -0.49 20.89
CA LYS A 145 4.00 0.16 22.05
C LYS A 145 3.72 1.66 22.05
N PHE A 146 3.84 2.33 20.91
CA PHE A 146 3.56 3.76 20.81
C PHE A 146 2.08 4.11 21.02
N GLY A 147 1.16 3.29 20.50
CA GLY A 147 -0.28 3.48 20.76
C GLY A 147 -0.63 3.35 22.24
N ARG A 148 0.07 2.48 22.99
CA ARG A 148 -0.11 2.35 24.44
C ARG A 148 0.46 3.53 25.24
N GLU A 149 1.60 4.08 24.79
CA GLU A 149 2.28 5.19 25.48
C GLU A 149 1.61 6.55 25.22
N SER A 150 0.86 6.68 24.14
CA SER A 150 0.23 7.95 23.70
C SER A 150 -1.15 8.20 24.33
N GLY A 151 -1.74 7.23 25.04
CA GLY A 151 -3.09 7.35 25.63
C GLY A 151 -4.20 7.46 24.58
N GLU A 152 -5.45 7.70 25.02
CA GLU A 152 -6.66 7.84 24.16
C GLU A 152 -6.64 9.08 23.23
N GLU A 153 -5.54 9.85 23.16
CA GLU A 153 -5.47 11.12 22.43
C GLU A 153 -4.90 11.02 21.00
N ASP A 154 -4.61 9.81 20.48
CA ASP A 154 -4.17 9.65 19.08
C ASP A 154 -5.38 9.62 18.12
N PRO A 155 -5.57 10.65 17.26
CA PRO A 155 -6.71 10.71 16.35
C PRO A 155 -6.74 9.56 15.34
N MET A 156 -5.57 9.01 14.96
CA MET A 156 -5.49 7.89 14.04
C MET A 156 -6.07 6.62 14.64
N LEU A 157 -5.80 6.38 15.92
CA LEU A 157 -6.34 5.25 16.65
C LEU A 157 -7.84 5.40 16.87
N ALA A 158 -8.31 6.62 17.15
CA ALA A 158 -9.74 6.89 17.34
C ALA A 158 -10.57 6.64 16.06
N GLU A 159 -10.10 7.04 14.87
CA GLU A 159 -10.79 6.72 13.61
C GLU A 159 -10.80 5.20 13.37
N GLN A 160 -9.67 4.53 13.52
CA GLN A 160 -9.59 3.07 13.39
C GLN A 160 -10.54 2.36 14.35
N GLU A 161 -10.61 2.79 15.61
CA GLU A 161 -11.58 2.23 16.57
C GLU A 161 -13.04 2.46 16.14
N SER A 162 -13.34 3.60 15.53
CA SER A 162 -14.68 3.91 15.00
C SER A 162 -15.09 3.03 13.81
N GLU A 163 -14.12 2.48 13.08
CA GLU A 163 -14.36 1.52 11.99
C GLU A 163 -14.66 0.11 12.49
N ILE A 164 -14.39 -0.20 13.77
CA ILE A 164 -14.61 -1.54 14.32
C ILE A 164 -16.11 -1.78 14.49
N PRO A 165 -16.70 -2.74 13.78
CA PRO A 165 -18.14 -2.94 13.79
C PRO A 165 -18.69 -3.43 15.13
N GLU A 166 -19.90 -2.94 15.44
CA GLU A 166 -20.64 -3.22 16.67
C GLU A 166 -21.82 -4.17 16.46
N GLY A 167 -22.07 -5.04 17.44
CA GLY A 167 -23.26 -5.89 17.47
C GLY A 167 -23.32 -6.98 16.39
N VAL A 168 -22.21 -7.24 15.68
CA VAL A 168 -22.13 -8.27 14.66
C VAL A 168 -21.96 -9.64 15.31
N SER A 169 -22.81 -10.62 14.95
CA SER A 169 -22.69 -11.98 15.47
C SER A 169 -21.47 -12.71 14.89
N ASN A 170 -20.85 -13.62 15.66
CA ASN A 170 -19.71 -14.42 15.21
C ASN A 170 -19.99 -15.21 13.92
N VAL A 171 -21.24 -15.66 13.73
CA VAL A 171 -21.64 -16.37 12.51
C VAL A 171 -21.61 -15.43 11.31
N SER A 172 -22.21 -14.24 11.42
CA SER A 172 -22.19 -13.25 10.33
C SER A 172 -20.77 -12.78 10.02
N ALA A 173 -19.98 -12.53 11.06
CA ALA A 173 -18.59 -12.11 10.91
C ALA A 173 -17.75 -13.20 10.24
N GLY A 174 -17.93 -14.47 10.63
CA GLY A 174 -17.29 -15.61 10.00
C GLY A 174 -17.65 -15.77 8.53
N ILE A 175 -18.92 -15.54 8.16
CA ILE A 175 -19.35 -15.54 6.76
C ILE A 175 -18.62 -14.44 5.99
N TRP A 176 -18.53 -13.22 6.54
CA TRP A 176 -17.81 -12.13 5.87
C TRP A 176 -16.32 -12.40 5.70
N VAL A 177 -15.66 -13.02 6.68
CA VAL A 177 -14.26 -13.45 6.54
C VAL A 177 -14.11 -14.45 5.40
N VAL A 178 -14.95 -15.49 5.35
CA VAL A 178 -14.85 -16.53 4.32
C VAL A 178 -15.17 -15.97 2.92
N VAL A 179 -16.28 -15.24 2.79
CA VAL A 179 -16.70 -14.63 1.51
C VAL A 179 -15.68 -13.61 1.05
N GLY A 180 -15.22 -12.74 1.95
CA GLY A 180 -14.19 -11.74 1.67
C GLY A 180 -12.90 -12.39 1.19
N LEU A 181 -12.38 -13.39 1.91
CA LEU A 181 -11.14 -14.07 1.52
C LEU A 181 -11.25 -14.77 0.15
N VAL A 182 -12.32 -15.53 -0.08
CA VAL A 182 -12.51 -16.26 -1.35
C VAL A 182 -12.62 -15.29 -2.53
N LEU A 183 -13.40 -14.22 -2.39
CA LEU A 183 -13.56 -13.24 -3.45
C LEU A 183 -12.31 -12.38 -3.65
N LEU A 184 -11.54 -12.13 -2.59
CA LEU A 184 -10.26 -11.39 -2.66
C LEU A 184 -9.23 -12.16 -3.48
N ILE A 185 -9.07 -13.47 -3.24
CA ILE A 185 -8.17 -14.32 -4.02
C ILE A 185 -8.64 -14.40 -5.48
N PHE A 186 -9.93 -14.66 -5.70
CA PHE A 186 -10.49 -14.78 -7.06
C PHE A 186 -10.35 -13.47 -7.86
N SER A 187 -10.61 -12.33 -7.22
CA SER A 187 -10.46 -11.03 -7.87
C SER A 187 -9.00 -10.66 -8.12
N ALA A 188 -8.06 -11.06 -7.27
CA ALA A 188 -6.64 -10.89 -7.52
C ALA A 188 -6.19 -11.66 -8.77
N ASP A 189 -6.64 -12.90 -8.95
CA ASP A 189 -6.39 -13.67 -10.18
C ASP A 189 -6.95 -12.94 -11.42
N MET A 190 -8.20 -12.46 -11.34
CA MET A 190 -8.82 -11.67 -12.42
C MET A 190 -7.99 -10.43 -12.79
N VAL A 191 -7.49 -9.70 -11.78
CA VAL A 191 -6.67 -8.50 -11.98
C VAL A 191 -5.33 -8.85 -12.62
N VAL A 192 -4.60 -9.82 -12.06
CA VAL A 192 -3.28 -10.22 -12.57
C VAL A 192 -3.35 -10.74 -14.00
N ASP A 193 -4.31 -11.61 -14.31
CA ASP A 193 -4.42 -12.18 -15.65
C ASP A 193 -4.90 -11.16 -16.68
N SER A 194 -5.88 -10.32 -16.32
CA SER A 194 -6.37 -9.28 -17.22
C SER A 194 -5.30 -8.21 -17.48
N ALA A 195 -4.56 -7.80 -16.45
CA ALA A 195 -3.45 -6.86 -16.58
C ALA A 195 -2.38 -7.42 -17.53
N VAL A 196 -2.02 -8.70 -17.39
CA VAL A 196 -1.06 -9.37 -18.29
C VAL A 196 -1.58 -9.47 -19.72
N ILE A 197 -2.85 -9.79 -19.94
CA ILE A 197 -3.44 -9.84 -21.30
C ILE A 197 -3.37 -8.45 -21.96
N ILE A 198 -3.76 -7.40 -21.24
CA ILE A 198 -3.74 -6.02 -21.74
C ILE A 198 -2.31 -5.61 -22.06
N ALA A 199 -1.40 -5.82 -21.12
CA ALA A 199 -0.02 -5.40 -21.21
C ALA A 199 0.76 -6.10 -22.33
N LYS A 200 0.58 -7.41 -22.49
CA LYS A 200 1.20 -8.16 -23.60
C LYS A 200 0.71 -7.66 -24.97
N ALA A 201 -0.53 -7.17 -25.07
CA ALA A 201 -1.02 -6.57 -26.30
C ALA A 201 -0.35 -5.22 -26.63
N PHE A 202 0.16 -4.51 -25.61
CA PHE A 202 0.92 -3.27 -25.76
C PHE A 202 2.45 -3.47 -25.72
N GLY A 203 2.93 -4.71 -25.59
CA GLY A 203 4.37 -5.01 -25.48
C GLY A 203 5.01 -4.55 -24.17
N MET A 204 4.22 -4.46 -23.10
CA MET A 204 4.66 -4.03 -21.78
C MET A 204 5.31 -5.17 -20.99
N SER A 205 6.42 -4.88 -20.28
CA SER A 205 7.12 -5.83 -19.41
C SER A 205 6.33 -6.09 -18.12
N ASP A 206 6.45 -7.29 -17.54
CA ASP A 206 5.73 -7.69 -16.31
C ASP A 206 5.97 -6.71 -15.14
N LEU A 207 7.15 -6.08 -15.10
CA LEU A 207 7.50 -5.03 -14.14
C LEU A 207 6.65 -3.77 -14.34
N VAL A 208 6.56 -3.26 -15.58
CA VAL A 208 5.78 -2.05 -15.90
C VAL A 208 4.29 -2.27 -15.64
N ILE A 209 3.77 -3.50 -15.81
CA ILE A 209 2.40 -3.85 -15.42
C ILE A 209 2.18 -3.60 -13.93
N GLY A 210 3.10 -4.13 -13.11
CA GLY A 210 3.09 -3.98 -11.66
C GLY A 210 3.11 -2.50 -11.27
N LEU A 211 4.02 -1.72 -11.85
CA LEU A 211 4.24 -0.30 -11.54
C LEU A 211 3.08 0.61 -11.95
N THR A 212 2.22 0.17 -12.88
CA THR A 212 1.20 1.01 -13.50
C THR A 212 -0.20 0.54 -13.12
N ILE A 213 -0.79 -0.35 -13.90
CA ILE A 213 -2.19 -0.75 -13.80
C ILE A 213 -2.47 -1.40 -12.45
N VAL A 214 -1.57 -2.28 -12.00
CA VAL A 214 -1.77 -3.04 -10.77
C VAL A 214 -1.62 -2.13 -9.57
N ALA A 215 -0.47 -1.47 -9.41
CA ALA A 215 -0.20 -0.55 -8.31
C ALA A 215 -1.25 0.58 -8.17
N VAL A 216 -1.64 1.21 -9.29
CA VAL A 216 -2.66 2.27 -9.23
C VAL A 216 -4.01 1.70 -8.84
N GLY A 217 -4.36 0.52 -9.35
CA GLY A 217 -5.64 -0.12 -9.07
C GLY A 217 -5.76 -0.59 -7.61
N THR A 218 -4.70 -1.20 -7.07
CA THR A 218 -4.68 -1.68 -5.68
C THR A 218 -4.66 -0.53 -4.68
N SER A 219 -4.09 0.63 -5.02
CA SER A 219 -4.01 1.80 -4.14
C SER A 219 -5.18 2.82 -4.28
N LEU A 220 -6.23 2.47 -5.04
CA LEU A 220 -7.48 3.25 -5.08
C LEU A 220 -8.21 3.33 -3.72
N PRO A 221 -8.26 2.28 -2.88
CA PRO A 221 -8.83 2.35 -1.54
C PRO A 221 -8.15 3.41 -0.68
N GLU A 222 -6.82 3.46 -0.69
CA GLU A 222 -6.02 4.47 0.00
C GLU A 222 -6.34 5.86 -0.51
N LEU A 223 -6.50 6.04 -1.82
CA LEU A 223 -6.90 7.33 -2.38
C LEU A 223 -8.27 7.77 -1.85
N ALA A 224 -9.24 6.85 -1.82
CA ALA A 224 -10.57 7.13 -1.30
C ALA A 224 -10.54 7.46 0.20
N ALA A 225 -9.80 6.67 1.00
CA ALA A 225 -9.64 6.85 2.43
C ALA A 225 -8.96 8.19 2.76
N SER A 226 -7.85 8.52 2.08
CA SER A 226 -7.13 9.77 2.31
C SER A 226 -7.95 11.00 1.87
N ILE A 227 -8.73 10.91 0.79
CA ILE A 227 -9.67 11.98 0.42
C ILE A 227 -10.75 12.15 1.50
N ALA A 228 -11.33 11.04 1.97
CA ALA A 228 -12.37 11.07 3.00
C ALA A 228 -11.86 11.69 4.32
N GLY A 229 -10.68 11.28 4.79
CA GLY A 229 -10.05 11.84 6.00
C GLY A 229 -9.80 13.34 5.88
N VAL A 230 -9.24 13.80 4.75
CA VAL A 230 -9.01 15.23 4.51
C VAL A 230 -10.33 16.03 4.47
N MET A 231 -11.40 15.45 3.90
CA MET A 231 -12.73 16.08 3.90
C MET A 231 -13.35 16.19 5.30
N LYS A 232 -13.00 15.28 6.23
CA LYS A 232 -13.38 15.35 7.65
C LYS A 232 -12.50 16.30 8.46
N GLY A 233 -11.39 16.78 7.89
CA GLY A 233 -10.42 17.64 8.56
C GLY A 233 -9.32 16.88 9.30
N GLU A 234 -9.20 15.58 9.07
CA GLU A 234 -8.25 14.66 9.70
C GLU A 234 -6.97 14.55 8.84
N ASP A 235 -6.33 15.69 8.57
CA ASP A 235 -5.21 15.80 7.63
C ASP A 235 -4.02 14.91 8.03
N ASP A 236 -3.69 14.91 9.33
CA ASP A 236 -2.58 14.13 9.88
C ASP A 236 -2.78 12.64 9.67
N LEU A 237 -4.01 12.15 9.81
CA LEU A 237 -4.37 10.75 9.63
C LEU A 237 -4.31 10.35 8.16
N ALA A 238 -4.78 11.19 7.25
CA ALA A 238 -4.64 10.94 5.82
C ALA A 238 -3.17 10.81 5.39
N VAL A 239 -2.27 11.64 5.95
CA VAL A 239 -0.82 11.58 5.68
C VAL A 239 -0.17 10.36 6.35
N GLY A 240 -0.50 10.11 7.62
CA GLY A 240 0.00 8.97 8.38
C GLY A 240 -0.39 7.64 7.74
N ASN A 241 -1.61 7.52 7.22
CA ASN A 241 -2.06 6.31 6.52
C ASN A 241 -1.21 6.04 5.28
N ILE A 242 -0.88 7.06 4.49
CA ILE A 242 -0.03 6.93 3.30
C ILE A 242 1.39 6.50 3.66
N ILE A 243 1.98 7.11 4.70
CA ILE A 243 3.34 6.77 5.15
C ILE A 243 3.37 5.35 5.73
N GLY A 244 2.34 5.00 6.51
CA GLY A 244 2.09 3.65 7.01
C GLY A 244 2.03 2.65 5.86
N SER A 245 1.13 2.84 4.89
CA SER A 245 0.98 1.96 3.72
C SER A 245 2.29 1.77 2.96
N ASN A 246 3.15 2.79 2.85
CA ASN A 246 4.48 2.62 2.23
C ASN A 246 5.39 1.69 3.03
N ILE A 247 5.44 1.85 4.36
CA ILE A 247 6.17 0.93 5.24
C ILE A 247 5.61 -0.50 5.13
N PHE A 248 4.28 -0.65 5.17
CA PHE A 248 3.60 -1.94 5.01
C PHE A 248 3.91 -2.59 3.66
N ASN A 249 3.87 -1.82 2.57
CA ASN A 249 4.15 -2.32 1.23
C ASN A 249 5.57 -2.85 1.12
N ILE A 250 6.55 -2.15 1.69
CA ILE A 250 7.94 -2.63 1.66
C ILE A 250 8.15 -3.82 2.60
N LEU A 251 7.66 -3.78 3.84
CA LEU A 251 7.96 -4.82 4.83
C LEU A 251 7.08 -6.07 4.67
N ALA A 252 5.77 -5.90 4.52
CA ALA A 252 4.84 -7.02 4.39
C ALA A 252 4.69 -7.45 2.93
N VAL A 253 4.32 -6.52 2.03
CA VAL A 253 3.94 -6.89 0.65
C VAL A 253 5.16 -7.38 -0.15
N MET A 254 6.33 -6.74 -0.05
CA MET A 254 7.56 -7.23 -0.71
C MET A 254 8.11 -8.52 -0.06
N GLY A 255 7.84 -8.73 1.23
CA GLY A 255 8.26 -9.95 1.92
C GLY A 255 7.59 -11.20 1.37
N ILE A 256 6.32 -11.10 0.95
CA ILE A 256 5.51 -12.19 0.39
C ILE A 256 6.16 -12.84 -0.85
N PRO A 257 6.45 -12.14 -1.95
CA PRO A 257 7.07 -12.75 -3.12
C PRO A 257 8.45 -13.35 -2.80
N GLY A 258 9.22 -12.73 -1.91
CA GLY A 258 10.49 -13.29 -1.44
C GLY A 258 10.32 -14.64 -0.73
N ILE A 259 9.28 -14.81 0.08
CA ILE A 259 8.99 -16.07 0.78
C ILE A 259 8.38 -17.12 -0.17
N LEU A 260 7.42 -16.72 -1.02
CA LEU A 260 6.63 -17.64 -1.83
C LEU A 260 7.32 -18.07 -3.13
N ALA A 261 8.02 -17.15 -3.79
CA ALA A 261 8.65 -17.39 -5.10
C ALA A 261 9.99 -16.63 -5.24
N PRO A 262 11.03 -17.01 -4.47
CA PRO A 262 12.36 -16.42 -4.62
C PRO A 262 12.84 -16.48 -6.07
N SER A 263 13.22 -15.35 -6.64
CA SER A 263 13.54 -15.28 -8.07
C SER A 263 14.38 -14.05 -8.42
N ALA A 264 15.03 -14.13 -9.59
CA ALA A 264 15.64 -12.97 -10.21
C ALA A 264 14.55 -11.96 -10.58
N ILE A 265 14.86 -10.69 -10.40
CA ILE A 265 13.97 -9.57 -10.72
C ILE A 265 14.58 -8.73 -11.83
N ASN A 266 13.73 -8.05 -12.60
CA ASN A 266 14.17 -7.14 -13.64
C ASN A 266 15.04 -6.04 -13.03
N PRO A 267 16.29 -5.84 -13.53
CA PRO A 267 17.21 -4.84 -12.99
C PRO A 267 16.66 -3.41 -12.92
N LEU A 268 15.71 -3.07 -13.78
CA LEU A 268 15.08 -1.74 -13.77
C LEU A 268 14.31 -1.45 -12.48
N ALA A 269 13.86 -2.49 -11.75
CA ALA A 269 13.27 -2.31 -10.44
C ALA A 269 14.24 -1.60 -9.47
N MET A 270 15.53 -1.93 -9.53
CA MET A 270 16.59 -1.28 -8.75
C MET A 270 17.15 -0.04 -9.46
N ASP A 271 17.50 -0.17 -10.73
CA ASP A 271 18.26 0.85 -11.49
C ASP A 271 17.42 2.08 -11.85
N ARG A 272 16.09 1.96 -11.83
CA ARG A 272 15.15 3.04 -12.18
C ARG A 272 14.11 3.27 -11.09
N ASP A 273 13.31 2.25 -10.80
CA ASP A 273 12.04 2.43 -10.09
C ASP A 273 12.25 2.68 -8.60
N PHE A 274 13.21 1.97 -7.99
CA PHE A 274 13.67 2.24 -6.64
C PHE A 274 14.17 3.68 -6.47
N TYR A 275 14.96 4.22 -7.40
CA TYR A 275 15.46 5.59 -7.30
C TYR A 275 14.36 6.63 -7.43
N VAL A 276 13.32 6.38 -8.23
CA VAL A 276 12.13 7.23 -8.29
C VAL A 276 11.38 7.21 -6.95
N MET A 277 11.14 6.02 -6.40
CA MET A 277 10.54 5.87 -5.08
C MET A 277 11.35 6.59 -4.00
N LEU A 278 12.67 6.39 -3.96
CA LEU A 278 13.56 7.04 -3.00
C LEU A 278 13.54 8.57 -3.14
N ALA A 279 13.62 9.09 -4.37
CA ALA A 279 13.58 10.52 -4.63
C ALA A 279 12.25 11.14 -4.16
N LEU A 280 11.13 10.46 -4.39
CA LEU A 280 9.81 10.89 -3.90
C LEU A 280 9.71 10.83 -2.38
N SER A 281 10.21 9.77 -1.73
CA SER A 281 10.24 9.66 -0.27
C SER A 281 11.09 10.77 0.36
N VAL A 282 12.24 11.09 -0.23
CA VAL A 282 13.11 12.20 0.21
C VAL A 282 12.42 13.55 -0.03
N LEU A 283 11.79 13.73 -1.19
CA LEU A 283 11.05 14.96 -1.51
C LEU A 283 9.91 15.21 -0.52
N LEU A 284 9.13 14.17 -0.20
CA LEU A 284 8.10 14.22 0.82
C LEU A 284 8.67 14.60 2.19
N PHE A 285 9.79 14.01 2.60
CA PHE A 285 10.46 14.39 3.84
C PHE A 285 10.86 15.87 3.86
N LEU A 286 11.39 16.40 2.75
CA LEU A 286 11.77 17.81 2.63
C LEU A 286 10.56 18.75 2.72
N PHE A 287 9.45 18.41 2.07
CA PHE A 287 8.19 19.16 2.20
C PHE A 287 7.68 19.14 3.64
N ALA A 288 7.73 17.97 4.30
CA ALA A 288 7.29 17.80 5.67
C ALA A 288 8.10 18.59 6.72
N VAL A 289 9.43 18.68 6.53
CA VAL A 289 10.33 19.45 7.42
C VAL A 289 10.26 20.96 7.16
N GLY A 290 9.58 21.40 6.10
CA GLY A 290 9.42 22.80 5.75
C GLY A 290 8.86 23.68 6.88
N LYS A 291 9.11 25.00 6.80
CA LYS A 291 8.74 25.97 7.86
C LYS A 291 7.27 25.93 8.25
N ALA A 292 6.39 25.58 7.32
CA ALA A 292 4.95 25.55 7.50
C ALA A 292 4.41 24.19 7.98
N ARG A 293 5.25 23.14 8.08
CA ARG A 293 4.87 21.75 8.42
C ARG A 293 3.57 21.30 7.76
N THR A 294 3.43 21.67 6.49
CA THR A 294 2.22 21.44 5.71
C THR A 294 2.64 21.09 4.30
N ILE A 295 1.95 20.13 3.67
CA ILE A 295 2.05 19.89 2.24
C ILE A 295 1.06 20.82 1.56
N ASN A 296 1.57 21.84 0.89
CA ASN A 296 0.74 22.83 0.22
C ASN A 296 0.32 22.37 -1.19
N ARG A 297 -0.60 23.12 -1.80
CA ARG A 297 -1.11 22.80 -3.15
C ARG A 297 -0.03 22.74 -4.23
N TRP A 298 1.00 23.59 -4.14
CA TRP A 298 2.08 23.60 -5.14
C TRP A 298 2.99 22.39 -5.01
N GLU A 299 3.25 21.95 -3.77
CA GLU A 299 3.95 20.68 -3.50
C GLU A 299 3.12 19.50 -4.00
N GLY A 300 1.79 19.53 -3.81
CA GLY A 300 0.86 18.56 -4.41
C GLY A 300 0.91 18.53 -5.94
N ILE A 301 0.93 19.70 -6.61
CA ILE A 301 1.11 19.79 -8.07
C ILE A 301 2.46 19.18 -8.47
N ALA A 302 3.54 19.49 -7.74
CA ALA A 302 4.86 18.95 -8.05
C ALA A 302 4.89 17.42 -7.97
N LEU A 303 4.29 16.85 -6.92
CA LEU A 303 4.13 15.40 -6.77
C LEU A 303 3.36 14.77 -7.93
N LEU A 304 2.23 15.38 -8.34
CA LEU A 304 1.45 14.89 -9.48
C LEU A 304 2.19 14.99 -10.80
N VAL A 305 2.95 16.07 -11.01
CA VAL A 305 3.80 16.22 -12.21
C VAL A 305 4.87 15.13 -12.23
N CYS A 306 5.49 14.82 -11.09
CA CYS A 306 6.42 13.70 -10.99
C CYS A 306 5.73 12.37 -11.32
N PHE A 307 4.53 12.12 -10.79
CA PHE A 307 3.77 10.90 -11.08
C PHE A 307 3.45 10.76 -12.57
N VAL A 308 2.82 11.78 -13.17
CA VAL A 308 2.44 11.78 -14.59
C VAL A 308 3.67 11.68 -15.49
N GLY A 309 4.75 12.38 -15.14
CA GLY A 309 6.03 12.31 -15.87
C GLY A 309 6.65 10.92 -15.81
N TYR A 310 6.66 10.28 -14.63
CA TYR A 310 7.14 8.92 -14.45
C TYR A 310 6.29 7.90 -15.22
N GLN A 311 4.96 7.98 -15.12
CA GLN A 311 4.07 7.12 -15.90
C GLN A 311 4.28 7.31 -17.41
N GLY A 312 4.39 8.55 -17.88
CA GLY A 312 4.70 8.85 -19.28
C GLY A 312 6.05 8.28 -19.74
N TYR A 313 7.06 8.29 -18.87
CA TYR A 313 8.34 7.64 -19.13
C TYR A 313 8.18 6.11 -19.26
N LEU A 314 7.45 5.46 -18.35
CA LEU A 314 7.18 4.02 -18.43
C LEU A 314 6.40 3.65 -19.70
N PHE A 315 5.35 4.42 -20.05
CA PHE A 315 4.54 4.18 -21.24
C PHE A 315 5.29 4.45 -22.56
N SER A 316 6.38 5.23 -22.54
CA SER A 316 7.27 5.39 -23.69
C SER A 316 8.35 4.31 -23.78
N HIS A 317 8.58 3.57 -22.70
CA HIS A 317 9.57 2.49 -22.59
C HIS A 317 8.90 1.18 -22.12
N LEU A 318 7.79 0.79 -22.77
CA LEU A 318 6.95 -0.33 -22.35
C LEU A 318 7.71 -1.64 -22.13
N ALA A 319 8.71 -1.91 -22.98
CA ALA A 319 9.51 -3.14 -22.92
C ALA A 319 10.60 -3.13 -21.84
N ALA A 320 10.80 -2.01 -21.14
CA ALA A 320 11.81 -1.80 -20.10
C ALA A 320 11.18 -1.98 -18.71
#